data_AF-A0A142GEE8-F1
#
_entry.id   AF-A0A142GEE8-F1
#
_cell.length_a   1.000
_cell.length_b   1.000
_cell.length_c   1.000
_cell.angle_alpha   90.00
_cell.angle_beta   90.00
_cell.angle_gamma   90.00
#
_symmetry.space_group_name_H-M   'P 1'
#
loop_
_entity.id
_entity.type
_entity.pdbx_description
1 polymer ?
#
loop_
_entity_poly.entity_id
_entity_poly.type
_entity_poly.pdbx_seq_one_letter_code
_entity_poly.pdbx_strand_id
1 'polypeptide(L)' 'MIFTLGQTLREIGVTKNKLAVEAKIRHNTISDLVNGNVSSIRIDTLQAILDTLNKLAADQGIEKVYGIKDVIKHEKDA' A
#
# COMPACT_ATOMS: atom_id res chain seq x y z
N MET A 1 -9.54 11.09 5.52
CA MET A 1 -9.04 9.74 5.16
C MET A 1 -7.62 9.63 5.67
N ILE A 2 -7.26 8.49 6.24
CA ILE A 2 -5.93 8.21 6.79
C ILE A 2 -5.28 7.16 5.89
N PHE A 3 -4.12 7.48 5.32
CA PHE A 3 -3.35 6.53 4.53
C PHE A 3 -2.57 5.60 5.45
N THR A 4 -2.90 4.32 5.44
CA THR A 4 -2.32 3.28 6.30
C THR A 4 -1.23 2.48 5.59
N LEU A 5 -1.02 2.69 4.28
CA LEU A 5 -0.03 1.99 3.48
C LEU A 5 1.37 1.98 4.10
N GLY A 6 1.80 3.10 4.70
CA GLY A 6 3.10 3.17 5.38
C GLY A 6 3.21 2.27 6.62
N GLN A 7 2.12 2.05 7.35
CA GLN A 7 2.07 1.10 8.47
C GLN A 7 2.13 -0.33 7.95
N THR A 8 1.29 -0.65 6.95
CA THR A 8 1.24 -1.95 6.29
C THR A 8 2.60 -2.38 5.76
N LEU A 9 3.31 -1.47 5.08
CA LEU A 9 4.67 -1.72 4.59
C LEU A 9 5.67 -2.04 5.70
N ARG A 10 5.54 -1.39 6.87
CA ARG A 10 6.36 -1.69 8.04
C ARG A 10 6.00 -3.05 8.66
N GLU A 11 4.72 -3.41 8.72
CA GLU A 11 4.27 -4.72 9.20
C GLU A 11 4.86 -5.86 8.37
N ILE A 12 4.89 -5.72 7.04
CA ILE A 12 5.47 -6.72 6.13
C ILE A 12 6.97 -6.54 5.89
N GLY A 13 7.65 -5.60 6.55
CA GLY A 13 9.08 -5.36 6.34
C GLY A 13 9.48 -4.96 4.90
N VAL A 14 8.56 -4.41 4.10
CA VAL A 14 8.81 -4.02 2.71
C VAL A 14 9.13 -2.53 2.61
N THR A 15 10.13 -2.19 1.82
CA THR A 15 10.43 -0.79 1.51
C THR A 15 9.48 -0.23 0.45
N LYS A 16 9.14 1.05 0.56
CA LYS A 16 8.36 1.78 -0.46
C LYS A 16 8.96 1.68 -1.87
N ASN A 17 10.28 1.55 -1.98
CA ASN A 17 10.98 1.36 -3.26
C ASN A 17 10.65 0.00 -3.87
N LYS A 18 10.70 -1.06 -3.06
CA LYS A 18 10.36 -2.42 -3.50
C LYS A 18 8.90 -2.49 -3.95
N LEU A 19 7.98 -1.88 -3.19
CA LEU A 19 6.58 -1.77 -3.59
C LEU A 19 6.43 -1.03 -4.94
N ALA A 20 7.12 0.10 -5.12
CA ALA A 20 7.04 0.88 -6.36
C ALA A 20 7.51 0.08 -7.59
N VAL A 21 8.60 -0.68 -7.45
CA VAL A 21 9.15 -1.51 -8.52
C VAL A 21 8.19 -2.66 -8.86
N GLU A 22 7.73 -3.41 -7.88
CA GLU A 22 6.85 -4.57 -8.10
C GLU A 22 5.47 -4.15 -8.61
N ALA A 23 4.89 -3.08 -8.07
CA ALA A 23 3.61 -2.54 -8.49
C ALA A 23 3.68 -1.78 -9.83
N LYS A 24 4.90 -1.58 -10.36
CA LYS A 24 5.17 -0.75 -11.56
C LYS A 24 4.60 0.66 -11.45
N ILE A 25 4.60 1.22 -10.24
CA ILE A 25 4.13 2.57 -9.94
C ILE A 25 5.34 3.47 -9.76
N ARG A 26 5.24 4.72 -10.23
CA ARG A 26 6.30 5.71 -10.06
C ARG A 26 6.60 5.89 -8.56
N HIS A 27 7.89 5.91 -8.21
CA HIS A 27 8.34 6.02 -6.83
C HIS A 27 7.69 7.20 -6.08
N ASN A 28 7.60 8.35 -6.74
CA ASN A 28 7.01 9.58 -6.18
C ASN A 28 5.57 9.34 -5.73
N THR A 29 4.76 8.68 -6.57
CA THR A 29 3.36 8.36 -6.26
C THR A 29 3.24 7.44 -5.03
N ILE A 30 4.08 6.42 -4.92
CA ILE A 30 4.10 5.57 -3.71
C ILE A 30 4.55 6.36 -2.49
N SER A 31 5.57 7.21 -2.63
CA SER A 31 6.06 8.04 -1.53
C SER A 31 4.98 9.00 -1.04
N ASP A 32 4.24 9.64 -1.96
CA ASP A 32 3.13 10.52 -1.62
C ASP A 32 2.00 9.76 -0.92
N LEU A 33 1.64 8.56 -1.42
CA LEU A 33 0.62 7.69 -0.80
C LEU A 33 1.02 7.23 0.60
N VAL A 34 2.28 6.87 0.81
CA VAL A 34 2.82 6.46 2.11
C VAL A 34 2.83 7.63 3.11
N ASN A 35 3.10 8.85 2.64
CA ASN A 35 3.11 10.05 3.46
C ASN A 35 1.70 10.65 3.67
N GLY A 36 0.68 10.15 2.95
CA GLY A 36 -0.67 10.69 2.98
C GLY A 36 -0.83 12.03 2.26
N ASN A 37 0.12 12.40 1.41
CA ASN A 37 0.12 13.67 0.66
C ASN A 37 -0.78 13.64 -0.60
N VAL A 38 -1.71 12.69 -0.67
CA VAL A 38 -2.50 12.41 -1.88
C VAL A 38 -3.97 12.68 -1.61
N SER A 39 -4.59 13.51 -2.45
CA SER A 39 -6.02 13.81 -2.36
C SER A 39 -6.89 12.78 -3.10
N SER A 40 -6.32 12.06 -4.07
CA SER A 40 -7.03 11.03 -4.84
C SER A 40 -6.08 9.92 -5.31
N ILE A 41 -6.56 8.68 -5.25
CA ILE A 41 -5.90 7.52 -5.86
C ILE A 41 -6.81 6.99 -6.97
N ARG A 42 -6.21 6.64 -8.11
CA ARG A 42 -6.96 5.95 -9.16
C ARG A 42 -7.18 4.49 -8.76
N ILE A 43 -8.33 3.92 -9.13
CA ILE A 43 -8.71 2.54 -8.77
C ILE A 43 -7.71 1.52 -9.34
N ASP A 44 -7.21 1.72 -10.56
CA ASP A 44 -6.17 0.89 -11.18
C ASP A 44 -4.89 0.83 -10.32
N THR A 45 -4.51 1.96 -9.74
CA THR A 45 -3.32 2.14 -8.91
C THR A 45 -3.54 1.49 -7.55
N LEU A 46 -4.72 1.66 -6.96
CA LEU A 46 -5.10 0.97 -5.74
C LEU A 46 -5.06 -0.55 -5.91
N GLN A 47 -5.63 -1.06 -7.00
CA GLN A 47 -5.62 -2.48 -7.31
C GLN A 47 -4.20 -3.02 -7.46
N ALA A 48 -3.35 -2.33 -8.23
CA ALA A 48 -1.94 -2.72 -8.40
C ALA A 48 -1.18 -2.76 -7.06
N ILE A 49 -1.44 -1.81 -6.15
CA ILE A 49 -0.84 -1.81 -4.81
C ILE A 49 -1.32 -3.01 -4.00
N LEU A 50 -2.63 -3.29 -3.98
CA LEU A 50 -3.20 -4.42 -3.24
C LEU A 50 -2.67 -5.76 -3.74
N ASP A 51 -2.66 -5.96 -5.05
CA ASP A 51 -2.14 -7.18 -5.67
C ASP A 51 -0.66 -7.38 -5.33
N THR A 52 0.11 -6.29 -5.36
CA THR A 52 1.54 -6.32 -5.02
C THR A 52 1.76 -6.58 -3.53
N LEU A 53 0.98 -5.95 -2.64
CA LEU A 53 1.07 -6.19 -1.20
C LEU A 53 0.77 -7.65 -0.86
N ASN A 54 -0.29 -8.21 -1.43
CA ASN A 54 -0.67 -9.61 -1.22
C ASN A 54 0.39 -10.58 -1.77
N LYS A 55 0.95 -10.27 -2.95
CA LYS A 55 2.07 -11.05 -3.51
C LYS A 55 3.30 -11.00 -2.60
N LEU A 56 3.70 -9.80 -2.16
CA LEU A 56 4.85 -9.61 -1.27
C LEU A 56 4.66 -10.22 0.12
N ALA A 57 3.41 -10.30 0.59
CA ALA A 57 3.04 -10.98 1.82
C ALA A 57 3.15 -12.50 1.65
N ALA A 58 2.59 -13.05 0.57
CA ALA A 58 2.70 -14.46 0.24
C ALA A 58 4.16 -14.91 0.06
N ASP A 59 4.98 -14.10 -0.63
CA ASP A 59 6.43 -14.33 -0.80
C ASP A 59 7.18 -14.38 0.55
N GLN A 60 6.65 -13.74 1.59
CA GLN A 60 7.21 -13.74 2.94
C GLN A 60 6.57 -14.78 3.87
N GLY A 61 5.66 -15.61 3.36
CA GLY A 61 4.92 -16.58 4.18
C GLY A 61 3.89 -15.94 5.12
N ILE A 62 3.47 -14.71 4.85
CA ILE A 62 2.43 -14.01 5.61
C ILE A 62 1.07 -14.42 5.03
N GLU A 63 0.27 -15.16 5.79
CA GLU A 63 -1.09 -15.59 5.38
C GLU A 63 -2.15 -14.47 5.43
N LYS A 64 -1.76 -13.28 5.91
CA LYS A 64 -2.64 -12.11 5.99
C LYS A 64 -2.90 -11.55 4.59
N VAL A 65 -4.18 -11.48 4.22
CA VAL A 65 -4.64 -10.81 3.00
C VAL A 65 -4.88 -9.33 3.29
N TYR A 66 -4.18 -8.48 2.56
CA TYR A 66 -4.30 -7.02 2.62
C TYR A 66 -5.42 -6.54 1.70
N GLY A 67 -6.31 -5.72 2.25
CA GLY A 67 -7.44 -5.11 1.57
C GLY A 67 -7.34 -3.59 1.52
N ILE A 68 -8.40 -2.94 1.03
CA ILE A 68 -8.46 -1.47 0.88
C ILE A 68 -8.15 -0.75 2.20
N LYS A 69 -8.61 -1.31 3.33
CA LYS A 69 -8.38 -0.77 4.69
C LYS A 69 -6.91 -0.73 5.11
N ASP A 70 -6.07 -1.55 4.48
CA ASP A 70 -4.63 -1.57 4.73
C ASP A 70 -3.87 -0.55 3.88
N VAL A 71 -4.56 0.11 2.94
CA VAL A 71 -4.01 1.21 2.14
C VAL A 71 -4.61 2.55 2.58
N ILE A 72 -5.94 2.59 2.79
CA ILE A 72 -6.71 3.79 3.12
C ILE A 72 -7.81 3.44 4.13
N LYS A 73 -7.92 4.21 5.22
CA LYS A 73 -9.05 4.16 6.16
C LYS A 73 -9.77 5.49 6.23
N HIS A 74 -11.06 5.46 6.55
CA HIS A 74 -11.76 6.68 6.92
C HIS A 74 -11.42 7.06 8.37
N GLU A 75 -11.45 8.35 8.72
CA GLU A 75 -11.17 8.84 10.08
C GLU A 75 -12.19 8.32 11.11
N LYS A 76 -13.37 7.91 10.64
CA LYS A 76 -14.41 7.25 11.46
C LYS A 76 -14.22 5.73 11.61
N ASP A 77 -13.29 5.14 10.88
CA ASP A 77 -12.89 3.72 10.98
C ASP A 77 -11.64 3.52 11.87
N ALA A 78 -11.13 4.59 12.48
CA ALA A 78 -9.91 4.62 13.29
C ALA A 78 -10.21 4.51 14.78
#